data_AF-I2B9R4-F1
#
_entry.id   AF-I2B9R4-F1
#
_cell.length_a   1.000
_cell.length_b   1.000
_cell.length_c   1.000
_cell.angle_alpha   90.00
_cell.angle_beta   90.00
_cell.angle_gamma   90.00
#
_symmetry.space_group_name_H-M   'P 1'
#
loop_
_entity.id
_entity.type
_entity.pdbx_description
1 polymer ?
#
loop_
_entity_poly.entity_id
_entity_poly.type
_entity_poly.pdbx_seq_one_letter_code
_entity_poly.pdbx_strand_id
1 'polypeptide(L)'
;MLVNEYDPMDERQRIAIEPVYDPSRSVWFDPDAKKYDKSDALWAFCMYSLSPEKYEAEYGKTPPASLDVTTMTSWEYDWFEPDVVYIAKYYEVRKESVDVISYRQPITGEIATYDSDQIEDIEDELALSRFQEVARRSVKRRRVYVSVVDGHNFLEKPRRIPGEHIPLIPVYGKRWFIDDIERVEGHIAKAMDPQRLYNLQVSMLADTAAQDPGQIPIVGMEQIRGLEKHWEARNKKRPAFLPLREVKDKAGNIIAGATPAGYTQPAVMNQALAALLQQTSADIQEVTGGSQAMQQMPSNIAQETVNNLMNRADMASFIYLDNMAKSLKRAGEVWLSMAREVYGSDREVRVVNEDGTDDIALMNAQVVDRQTGQVVALNDLSTGRYDVTVDVGPSYTARRDATVAALTSVLSTMAPQDPDAGIIRGLIMENMDGEGLDDYKEYNRNKLLTAGIVKPRNAKEQALVQQAQAAAQSQPDANMVLAQAQMVAAQAEVQKANNETAQTQIKAFTAQQDAMESQANTVYKLAQARNIDDKAVMEAIRLLKDVAESQQQQIPSPQSPADSLPS
;
A
#
# COMPACT_ATOMS: atom_id res chain seq x y z
N MET A 1 -21.21 -5.97 0.36
CA MET A 1 -21.95 -4.97 1.16
C MET A 1 -23.02 -5.72 1.93
N LEU A 2 -22.96 -5.72 3.26
CA LEU A 2 -23.70 -6.67 4.10
C LEU A 2 -24.96 -6.09 4.78
N VAL A 3 -25.38 -4.88 4.40
CA VAL A 3 -26.66 -4.27 4.80
C VAL A 3 -27.22 -3.53 3.59
N ASN A 4 -28.49 -3.73 3.28
CA ASN A 4 -29.18 -3.04 2.19
C ASN A 4 -30.11 -1.97 2.77
N GLU A 5 -29.74 -0.69 2.64
CA GLU A 5 -30.53 0.46 3.16
C GLU A 5 -31.93 0.57 2.52
N TYR A 6 -32.15 -0.09 1.38
CA TYR A 6 -33.44 -0.11 0.68
C TYR A 6 -34.26 -1.37 0.98
N ASP A 7 -33.76 -2.30 1.81
CA ASP A 7 -34.50 -3.47 2.23
C ASP A 7 -35.13 -3.23 3.61
N PRO A 8 -36.46 -3.00 3.68
CA PRO A 8 -37.15 -2.74 4.95
C PRO A 8 -37.22 -3.98 5.86
N MET A 9 -36.83 -5.17 5.39
CA MET A 9 -36.75 -6.40 6.21
C MET A 9 -35.36 -6.63 6.81
N ASP A 10 -34.34 -5.85 6.42
CA ASP A 10 -32.99 -5.97 6.96
C ASP A 10 -32.85 -5.16 8.26
N GLU A 11 -33.08 -5.80 9.40
CA GLU A 11 -32.93 -5.18 10.73
C GLU A 11 -31.45 -4.99 11.14
N ARG A 12 -30.49 -5.40 10.31
CA ARG A 12 -29.06 -5.35 10.64
C ARG A 12 -28.55 -3.91 10.55
N GLN A 13 -28.04 -3.40 11.66
CA GLN A 13 -27.46 -2.06 11.70
C GLN A 13 -25.99 -2.07 11.24
N ARG A 14 -25.55 -1.01 10.55
CA ARG A 14 -24.16 -0.78 10.17
C ARG A 14 -23.71 0.59 10.61
N ILE A 15 -22.48 0.68 11.12
CA ILE A 15 -21.83 1.97 11.37
C ILE A 15 -21.24 2.46 10.04
N ALA A 16 -21.73 3.60 9.57
CA ALA A 16 -21.24 4.29 8.39
C ALA A 16 -20.39 5.51 8.78
N ILE A 17 -19.41 5.84 7.94
CA ILE A 17 -18.57 7.03 8.09
C ILE A 17 -19.00 8.00 6.99
N GLU A 18 -19.55 9.15 7.39
CA GLU A 18 -20.01 10.20 6.49
C GLU A 18 -19.10 11.43 6.59
N PRO A 19 -18.75 12.08 5.48
CA PRO A 19 -18.02 13.34 5.52
C PRO A 19 -18.94 14.48 5.95
N VAL A 20 -18.42 15.34 6.83
CA VAL A 20 -19.06 16.63 7.14
C VAL A 20 -18.42 17.69 6.24
N TYR A 21 -19.25 18.33 5.41
CA TYR A 21 -18.81 19.40 4.52
C TYR A 21 -18.74 20.73 5.28
N ASP A 22 -17.75 21.56 4.92
CA ASP A 22 -17.43 22.81 5.62
C ASP A 22 -17.37 22.66 7.16
N PRO A 23 -16.44 21.82 7.68
CA PRO A 23 -16.33 21.58 9.12
C PRO A 23 -15.90 22.84 9.88
N SER A 24 -15.31 23.83 9.20
CA SER A 24 -14.82 25.07 9.83
C SER A 24 -15.94 25.96 10.36
N ARG A 25 -17.11 25.92 9.70
CA ARG A 25 -18.32 26.66 10.11
C ARG A 25 -19.35 25.78 10.79
N SER A 26 -19.39 24.50 10.45
CA SER A 26 -20.44 23.59 10.93
C SER A 26 -20.09 22.88 12.23
N VAL A 27 -18.82 22.59 12.51
CA VAL A 27 -18.45 21.75 13.65
C VAL A 27 -17.76 22.57 14.73
N TRP A 28 -18.34 22.55 15.93
CA TRP A 28 -17.81 23.24 17.10
C TRP A 28 -17.63 22.26 18.24
N PHE A 29 -16.42 22.22 18.79
CA PHE A 29 -16.13 21.42 19.98
C PHE A 29 -16.06 22.30 21.21
N ASP A 30 -16.17 21.67 22.37
CA ASP A 30 -15.83 22.26 23.67
C ASP A 30 -14.49 23.03 23.62
N PRO A 31 -14.47 24.34 23.92
CA PRO A 31 -13.26 25.14 23.98
C PRO A 31 -12.23 24.62 24.98
N ASP A 32 -12.67 23.93 26.04
CA ASP A 32 -11.79 23.36 27.06
C ASP A 32 -11.08 22.07 26.59
N ALA A 33 -11.44 21.54 25.42
CA ALA A 33 -10.81 20.35 24.84
C ALA A 33 -9.43 20.66 24.24
N LYS A 34 -8.37 20.27 24.95
CA LYS A 34 -6.98 20.55 24.59
C LYS A 34 -6.36 19.45 23.74
N LYS A 35 -6.81 18.20 23.86
CA LYS A 35 -6.25 17.10 23.08
C LYS A 35 -6.49 17.29 21.58
N TYR A 36 -5.58 16.74 20.78
CA TYR A 36 -5.65 16.83 19.31
C TYR A 36 -6.89 16.12 18.76
N ASP A 37 -7.19 14.93 19.28
CA ASP A 37 -8.30 14.09 18.87
C ASP A 37 -9.67 14.51 19.46
N LYS A 38 -9.69 15.61 20.23
CA LYS A 38 -10.85 16.10 20.99
C LYS A 38 -11.54 15.02 21.84
N SER A 39 -10.80 14.02 22.32
CA SER A 39 -11.35 12.93 23.15
C SER A 39 -11.79 13.38 24.55
N ASP A 40 -11.28 14.52 24.99
CA ASP A 40 -11.59 15.24 26.22
C ASP A 40 -12.81 16.17 26.11
N ALA A 41 -13.34 16.41 24.90
CA ALA A 41 -14.52 17.23 24.73
C ALA A 41 -15.74 16.64 25.46
N LEU A 42 -16.44 17.47 26.22
CA LEU A 42 -17.70 17.10 26.90
C LEU A 42 -18.91 17.34 26.01
N TRP A 43 -18.80 18.23 25.03
CA TRP A 43 -19.86 18.53 24.10
C TRP A 43 -19.33 18.90 22.72
N ALA A 44 -20.19 18.78 21.71
CA ALA A 44 -19.92 19.26 20.36
C ALA A 44 -21.23 19.65 19.64
N PHE A 45 -21.17 20.66 18.79
CA PHE A 45 -22.22 20.98 17.82
C PHE A 45 -21.79 20.56 16.43
N CYS A 46 -22.71 19.98 15.67
CA CYS A 46 -22.60 19.81 14.23
C CYS A 46 -23.82 20.49 13.58
N MET A 47 -23.58 21.64 12.96
CA MET A 47 -24.59 22.44 12.28
C MET A 47 -24.85 21.90 10.88
N TYR A 48 -26.09 22.00 10.44
CA TYR A 48 -26.50 21.68 9.10
C TYR A 48 -27.59 22.65 8.66
N SER A 49 -27.60 22.96 7.37
CA SER A 49 -28.60 23.81 6.75
C SER A 49 -29.77 22.97 6.21
N LEU A 50 -30.97 23.48 6.39
CA LEU A 50 -32.21 22.93 5.82
C LEU A 50 -32.95 24.04 5.08
N SER A 51 -33.74 23.68 4.06
CA SER A 51 -34.72 24.62 3.52
C SER A 51 -35.86 24.83 4.53
N PRO A 52 -36.48 26.02 4.56
CA PRO A 52 -37.63 26.29 5.43
C PRO A 52 -38.76 25.26 5.26
N GLU A 53 -39.05 24.85 4.01
CA GLU A 53 -40.08 23.84 3.71
C GLU A 53 -39.76 22.47 4.35
N LYS A 54 -38.49 22.05 4.31
CA LYS A 54 -38.07 20.78 4.90
C LYS A 54 -38.08 20.84 6.42
N TYR A 55 -37.70 21.98 6.99
CA TYR A 55 -37.79 22.21 8.44
C TYR A 55 -39.24 22.12 8.94
N GLU A 56 -40.18 22.74 8.22
CA GLU A 56 -41.60 22.65 8.55
C GLU A 56 -42.14 21.23 8.40
N ALA A 57 -41.72 20.50 7.36
CA ALA A 57 -42.14 19.12 7.13
C ALA A 57 -41.61 18.14 8.19
N GLU A 58 -40.35 18.27 8.62
CA GLU A 58 -39.73 17.37 9.60
C GLU A 58 -40.15 17.70 11.04
N TYR A 59 -40.24 18.98 11.40
CA TYR A 59 -40.39 19.40 12.79
C TYR A 59 -41.71 20.10 13.12
N GLY A 60 -42.51 20.51 12.12
CA GLY A 60 -43.84 21.09 12.32
C GLY A 60 -43.88 22.41 13.10
N LYS A 61 -42.74 23.12 13.23
CA LYS A 61 -42.64 24.41 13.95
C LYS A 61 -42.59 25.59 12.99
N THR A 62 -43.39 26.62 13.25
CA THR A 62 -43.39 27.91 12.53
C THR A 62 -43.47 29.08 13.53
N PRO A 63 -42.70 30.17 13.34
CA PRO A 63 -41.67 30.38 12.32
C PRO A 63 -40.39 29.56 12.60
N PRO A 64 -39.58 29.26 11.56
CA PRO A 64 -38.30 28.60 11.75
C PRO A 64 -37.34 29.47 12.57
N ALA A 65 -36.79 28.92 13.65
CA ALA A 65 -35.77 29.57 14.46
C ALA A 65 -34.39 29.10 14.01
N SER A 66 -33.64 29.94 13.30
CA SER A 66 -32.27 29.60 12.88
C SER A 66 -31.27 29.84 14.00
N LEU A 67 -30.28 28.95 14.10
CA LEU A 67 -29.04 29.26 14.83
C LEU A 67 -28.30 30.40 14.12
N ASP A 68 -27.66 31.23 14.92
CA ASP A 68 -26.85 32.33 14.41
C ASP A 68 -25.53 31.80 13.81
N VAL A 69 -25.27 32.19 12.57
CA VAL A 69 -24.04 31.89 11.83
C VAL A 69 -23.20 33.14 11.59
N THR A 70 -23.68 34.33 11.98
CA THR A 70 -23.16 35.64 11.57
C THR A 70 -21.92 36.10 12.32
N THR A 71 -21.50 35.42 13.40
CA THR A 71 -20.25 35.77 14.10
C THR A 71 -18.96 35.28 13.42
N MET A 72 -19.04 34.58 12.29
CA MET A 72 -17.86 34.22 11.50
C MET A 72 -17.66 35.18 10.34
N THR A 73 -16.50 35.83 10.33
CA THR A 73 -15.91 36.61 9.24
C THR A 73 -15.97 35.85 7.91
N SER A 74 -17.10 35.90 7.21
CA SER A 74 -17.30 35.27 5.92
C SER A 74 -17.20 36.36 4.86
N TRP A 75 -16.35 36.15 3.85
CA TRP A 75 -16.51 36.84 2.58
C TRP A 75 -17.80 36.31 1.95
N GLU A 76 -18.91 36.91 2.32
CA GLU A 76 -20.25 36.49 1.92
C GLU A 76 -20.34 36.53 0.39
N TYR A 77 -20.66 35.38 -0.21
CA TYR A 77 -21.14 35.30 -1.58
C TYR A 77 -22.63 35.75 -1.61
N ASP A 78 -22.91 36.91 -1.02
CA ASP A 78 -24.24 37.44 -0.67
C ASP A 78 -25.11 37.77 -1.90
N TRP A 79 -24.57 37.64 -3.11
CA TRP A 79 -25.32 37.93 -4.32
C TRP A 79 -26.30 36.82 -4.72
N PHE A 80 -26.28 35.65 -4.07
CA PHE A 80 -27.26 34.57 -4.30
C PHE A 80 -27.30 33.56 -3.13
N GLU A 81 -27.81 33.96 -1.96
CA GLU A 81 -28.06 33.01 -0.87
C GLU A 81 -29.51 32.48 -0.93
N PRO A 82 -29.71 31.15 -1.08
CA PRO A 82 -31.02 30.56 -0.85
C PRO A 82 -31.39 30.71 0.64
N ASP A 83 -32.65 31.03 0.92
CA ASP A 83 -33.17 31.10 2.29
C ASP A 83 -33.01 29.73 2.97
N VAL A 84 -32.15 29.66 3.99
CA VAL A 84 -31.80 28.43 4.71
C VAL A 84 -31.89 28.64 6.21
N VAL A 85 -32.38 27.61 6.89
CA VAL A 85 -32.47 27.55 8.35
C VAL A 85 -31.32 26.69 8.85
N TYR A 86 -30.53 27.22 9.80
CA TYR A 86 -29.47 26.47 10.45
C TYR A 86 -29.98 25.81 11.72
N ILE A 87 -29.79 24.50 11.82
CA ILE A 87 -30.01 23.73 13.04
C ILE A 87 -28.76 22.93 13.38
N ALA A 88 -28.64 22.46 14.62
CA ALA A 88 -27.47 21.71 15.05
C ALA A 88 -27.83 20.41 15.75
N LYS A 89 -27.05 19.36 15.47
CA LYS A 89 -26.95 18.19 16.32
C LYS A 89 -26.03 18.53 17.48
N TYR A 90 -26.58 18.59 18.68
CA TYR A 90 -25.84 18.79 19.92
C TYR A 90 -25.53 17.44 20.55
N TYR A 91 -24.24 17.15 20.67
CA TYR A 91 -23.70 15.97 21.32
C TYR A 91 -23.27 16.35 22.74
N GLU A 92 -23.77 15.63 23.74
CA GLU A 92 -23.44 15.82 25.16
C GLU A 92 -22.90 14.51 25.76
N VAL A 93 -21.77 14.57 26.46
CA VAL A 93 -21.18 13.44 27.18
C VAL A 93 -21.55 13.51 28.65
N ARG A 94 -22.30 12.52 29.14
CA ARG A 94 -22.65 12.36 30.55
C ARG A 94 -21.86 11.23 31.20
N LYS A 95 -21.44 11.44 32.44
CA LYS A 95 -20.78 10.41 33.26
C LYS A 95 -21.82 9.81 34.19
N GLU A 96 -22.30 8.63 33.85
CA GLU A 96 -23.33 7.91 34.59
C GLU A 96 -22.71 6.75 35.35
N SER A 97 -23.24 6.44 36.54
CA SER A 97 -22.82 5.28 37.31
C SER A 97 -23.71 4.11 36.92
N VAL A 98 -23.12 3.10 36.29
CA VAL A 98 -23.78 1.90 35.78
C VAL A 98 -23.36 0.74 36.67
N ASP A 99 -24.33 -0.04 37.13
CA ASP A 99 -24.06 -1.26 37.89
C ASP A 99 -23.67 -2.39 36.94
N VAL A 100 -22.50 -2.98 37.20
CA VAL A 100 -21.99 -4.13 36.48
C VAL A 100 -22.19 -5.36 37.36
N ILE A 101 -22.97 -6.33 36.85
CA ILE A 101 -23.34 -7.54 37.60
C ILE A 101 -22.74 -8.76 36.90
N SER A 102 -21.96 -9.53 37.66
CA SER A 102 -21.38 -10.79 37.20
C SER A 102 -22.27 -11.96 37.64
N TYR A 103 -22.76 -12.72 36.66
CA TYR A 103 -23.56 -13.92 36.85
C TYR A 103 -22.74 -15.16 36.56
N ARG A 104 -22.91 -16.21 37.38
CA ARG A 104 -22.30 -17.52 37.16
C ARG A 104 -23.36 -18.53 36.76
N GLN A 105 -23.13 -19.24 35.67
CA GLN A 105 -23.98 -20.36 35.29
C GLN A 105 -23.67 -21.57 36.18
N PRO A 106 -24.67 -22.21 36.82
CA PRO A 106 -24.43 -23.32 37.74
C PRO A 106 -24.00 -24.63 37.05
N ILE A 107 -24.23 -24.77 35.73
CA ILE A 107 -23.96 -26.01 34.97
C ILE A 107 -22.60 -25.96 34.28
N THR A 108 -22.26 -24.85 33.62
CA THR A 108 -20.98 -24.69 32.88
C THR A 108 -19.89 -24.05 33.75
N GLY A 109 -20.27 -23.39 34.85
CA GLY A 109 -19.34 -22.61 35.68
C GLY A 109 -18.89 -21.30 35.03
N GLU A 110 -19.40 -20.97 33.85
CA GLU A 110 -19.05 -19.77 33.09
C GLU A 110 -19.54 -18.51 33.81
N ILE A 111 -18.69 -17.49 33.87
CA ILE A 111 -19.00 -16.20 34.49
C ILE A 111 -19.22 -15.20 33.37
N ALA A 112 -20.48 -14.82 33.16
CA ALA A 112 -20.84 -13.75 32.24
C ALA A 112 -21.04 -12.46 33.04
N THR A 113 -20.53 -11.35 32.51
CA THR A 113 -20.67 -10.03 33.15
C THR A 113 -21.54 -9.16 32.27
N TYR A 114 -22.66 -8.70 32.80
CA TYR A 114 -23.62 -7.86 32.10
C TYR A 114 -23.69 -6.47 32.76
N ASP A 115 -23.97 -5.45 31.95
CA ASP A 115 -24.29 -4.11 32.43
C ASP A 115 -25.78 -4.02 32.78
N SER A 116 -26.16 -3.17 33.74
CA SER A 116 -27.56 -2.97 34.17
C SER A 116 -28.55 -2.79 33.02
N ASP A 117 -28.18 -2.02 31.99
CA ASP A 117 -29.04 -1.74 30.84
C ASP A 117 -29.27 -3.00 29.97
N GLN A 118 -28.27 -3.89 29.89
CA GLN A 118 -28.39 -5.16 29.16
C GLN A 118 -29.15 -6.22 29.97
N ILE A 119 -29.23 -6.02 31.29
CA ILE A 119 -29.97 -6.92 32.18
C ILE A 119 -31.47 -6.67 32.05
N GLU A 120 -31.93 -5.43 31.87
CA GLU A 120 -33.37 -5.13 31.68
C GLU A 120 -33.97 -5.90 30.48
N ASP A 121 -33.20 -6.07 29.39
CA ASP A 121 -33.66 -6.80 28.20
C ASP A 121 -33.60 -8.34 28.35
N ILE A 122 -32.81 -8.85 29.29
CA ILE A 122 -32.50 -10.30 29.43
C ILE A 122 -32.95 -10.83 30.82
N GLU A 123 -33.62 -9.99 31.63
CA GLU A 123 -34.00 -10.30 33.02
C GLU A 123 -34.87 -11.57 33.08
N ASP A 124 -35.78 -11.71 32.12
CA ASP A 124 -36.68 -12.86 31.98
C ASP A 124 -35.92 -14.17 31.70
N GLU A 125 -34.90 -14.14 30.83
CA GLU A 125 -34.10 -15.31 30.46
C GLU A 125 -33.13 -15.70 31.58
N LEU A 126 -32.51 -14.72 32.25
CA LEU A 126 -31.61 -14.92 33.38
C LEU A 126 -32.34 -15.51 34.60
N ALA A 127 -33.58 -15.07 34.85
CA ALA A 127 -34.42 -15.62 35.91
C ALA A 127 -34.82 -17.08 35.64
N LEU A 128 -35.12 -17.42 34.38
CA LEU A 128 -35.47 -18.79 33.94
C LEU A 128 -34.31 -19.77 34.06
N SER A 129 -33.08 -19.32 33.81
CA SER A 129 -31.87 -20.15 33.70
C SER A 129 -31.07 -20.32 35.02
N ARG A 130 -31.57 -19.77 36.13
CA ARG A 130 -31.00 -19.88 37.49
C ARG A 130 -29.51 -19.46 37.60
N PHE A 131 -29.11 -18.42 36.89
CA PHE A 131 -27.79 -17.84 37.10
C PHE A 131 -27.66 -17.28 38.53
N GLN A 132 -26.50 -17.48 39.17
CA GLN A 132 -26.24 -16.94 40.51
C GLN A 132 -25.45 -15.63 40.38
N GLU A 133 -25.95 -14.56 41.00
CA GLU A 133 -25.21 -13.30 41.14
C GLU A 133 -23.98 -13.53 42.03
N VAL A 134 -22.78 -13.32 41.48
CA VAL A 134 -21.52 -13.51 42.20
C VAL A 134 -21.02 -12.18 42.77
N ALA A 135 -21.14 -11.10 42.01
CA ALA A 135 -20.61 -9.81 42.37
C ALA A 135 -21.34 -8.67 41.65
N ARG A 136 -21.57 -7.59 42.38
CA ARG A 136 -22.09 -6.31 41.88
C ARG A 136 -21.09 -5.22 42.16
N ARG A 137 -20.80 -4.39 41.17
CA ARG A 137 -20.01 -3.18 41.36
C ARG A 137 -20.55 -2.03 40.52
N SER A 138 -20.64 -0.85 41.11
CA SER A 138 -20.94 0.38 40.38
C SER A 138 -19.69 0.90 39.67
N VAL A 139 -19.75 1.09 38.35
CA VAL A 139 -18.67 1.65 37.52
C VAL A 139 -19.17 2.90 36.82
N LYS A 140 -18.37 3.98 36.83
CA LYS A 140 -18.69 5.18 36.06
C LYS A 140 -18.37 4.94 34.58
N ARG A 141 -19.38 5.07 33.71
CA ARG A 141 -19.23 5.00 32.25
C ARG A 141 -19.58 6.34 31.60
N ARG A 142 -18.97 6.60 30.44
CA ARG A 142 -19.34 7.75 29.59
C ARG A 142 -20.47 7.30 28.68
N ARG A 143 -21.56 8.06 28.66
CA ARG A 143 -22.67 7.89 27.71
C ARG A 143 -22.79 9.17 26.88
N VAL A 144 -23.10 9.02 25.61
CA VAL A 144 -23.26 10.15 24.69
C VAL A 144 -24.73 10.28 24.30
N TYR A 145 -25.22 11.50 24.40
CA TYR A 145 -26.58 11.87 24.04
C TYR A 145 -26.54 12.83 22.87
N VAL A 146 -27.48 12.65 21.94
CA VAL A 146 -27.69 13.54 20.80
C VAL A 146 -29.04 14.19 20.94
N SER A 147 -29.07 15.50 20.77
CA SER A 147 -30.30 16.28 20.65
C SER A 147 -30.20 17.15 19.40
N VAL A 148 -31.35 17.48 18.81
CA VAL A 148 -31.41 18.45 17.72
C VAL A 148 -31.89 19.76 18.31
N VAL A 149 -31.13 20.83 18.07
CA VAL A 149 -31.39 22.17 18.59
C VAL A 149 -31.61 23.16 17.44
N ASP A 150 -32.54 24.07 17.67
CA ASP A 150 -32.77 25.26 16.85
C ASP A 150 -32.28 26.50 17.61
N GLY A 151 -32.43 27.71 17.04
CA GLY A 151 -31.99 28.96 17.67
C GLY A 151 -32.71 29.33 18.98
N HIS A 152 -33.81 28.65 19.34
CA HIS A 152 -34.67 28.99 20.47
C HIS A 152 -34.93 27.81 21.42
N ASN A 153 -35.07 26.59 20.91
CA ASN A 153 -35.57 25.41 21.60
C ASN A 153 -34.86 24.12 21.15
N PHE A 154 -35.02 23.06 21.95
CA PHE A 154 -34.74 21.70 21.53
C PHE A 154 -35.86 21.22 20.58
N LEU A 155 -35.49 20.76 19.39
CA LEU A 155 -36.38 20.10 18.42
C LEU A 155 -36.57 18.64 18.80
N GLU A 156 -35.47 17.96 19.11
CA GLU A 156 -35.46 16.57 19.58
C GLU A 156 -34.86 16.49 20.97
N LYS A 157 -35.50 15.71 21.84
CA LYS A 157 -34.98 15.46 23.20
C LYS A 157 -33.68 14.65 23.13
N PRO A 158 -32.80 14.75 24.15
CA PRO A 158 -31.57 13.98 24.21
C PRO A 158 -31.85 12.48 24.09
N ARG A 159 -31.40 11.88 22.99
CA ARG A 159 -31.44 10.44 22.71
C ARG A 159 -30.04 9.86 22.88
N ARG A 160 -29.93 8.75 23.62
CA ARG A 160 -28.66 8.03 23.75
C ARG A 160 -28.26 7.44 22.39
N ILE A 161 -27.01 7.64 22.00
CA ILE A 161 -26.40 6.97 20.86
C ILE A 161 -25.51 5.82 21.33
N PRO A 162 -25.28 4.80 20.49
CA PRO A 162 -24.34 3.73 20.82
C PRO A 162 -22.92 4.29 20.93
N GLY A 163 -22.14 3.73 21.87
CA GLY A 163 -20.75 4.11 22.12
C GLY A 163 -20.52 5.14 23.23
N GLU A 164 -19.24 5.31 23.60
CA GLU A 164 -18.81 6.11 24.76
C GLU A 164 -18.21 7.48 24.38
N HIS A 165 -18.06 7.74 23.08
CA HIS A 165 -17.34 8.89 22.52
C HIS A 165 -18.19 9.64 21.48
N ILE A 166 -17.96 10.96 21.38
CA ILE A 166 -18.65 11.79 20.38
C ILE A 166 -18.24 11.32 18.96
N PRO A 167 -19.19 11.01 18.07
CA PRO A 167 -18.93 10.51 16.72
C PRO A 167 -18.59 11.63 15.71
N LEU A 168 -17.79 12.60 16.15
CA LEU A 168 -17.26 13.67 15.30
C LEU A 168 -15.75 13.64 15.41
N ILE A 169 -15.07 13.38 14.29
CA ILE A 169 -13.62 13.24 14.24
C ILE A 169 -13.05 14.43 13.46
N PRO A 170 -12.46 15.43 14.14
CA PRO A 170 -11.82 16.54 13.46
C PRO A 170 -10.47 16.11 12.88
N VAL A 171 -10.19 16.51 11.65
CA VAL A 171 -8.86 16.39 11.04
C VAL A 171 -8.27 17.78 10.94
N TYR A 172 -7.17 18.02 11.63
CA TYR A 172 -6.49 19.31 11.60
C TYR A 172 -5.28 19.28 10.67
N GLY A 173 -5.04 20.41 10.00
CA GLY A 173 -3.84 20.61 9.20
C GLY A 173 -2.62 20.81 10.09
N LYS A 174 -2.32 22.05 10.42
CA LYS A 174 -1.36 22.41 11.46
C LYS A 174 -2.13 23.06 12.61
N ARG A 175 -1.94 22.54 13.82
CA ARG A 175 -2.68 22.97 15.03
C ARG A 175 -1.71 23.38 16.12
N TRP A 176 -1.99 24.49 16.79
CA TRP A 176 -1.26 24.89 17.99
C TRP A 176 -2.14 25.75 18.91
N PHE A 177 -1.77 25.82 20.18
CA PHE A 177 -2.38 26.72 21.14
C PHE A 177 -1.42 27.87 21.43
N ILE A 178 -1.89 29.10 21.28
CA ILE A 178 -1.19 30.32 21.72
C ILE A 178 -2.20 31.14 22.51
N ASP A 179 -1.82 31.57 23.72
CA ASP A 179 -2.68 32.35 24.63
C ASP A 179 -4.03 31.66 24.92
N ASP A 180 -3.99 30.34 25.14
CA ASP A 180 -5.17 29.46 25.31
C ASP A 180 -6.19 29.48 24.15
N ILE A 181 -5.85 30.12 23.03
CA ILE A 181 -6.65 30.12 21.81
C ILE A 181 -6.09 29.07 20.85
N GLU A 182 -6.93 28.11 20.51
CA GLU A 182 -6.66 27.13 19.46
C GLU A 182 -6.59 27.82 18.11
N ARG A 183 -5.46 27.64 17.41
CA ARG A 183 -5.29 28.11 16.03
C ARG A 183 -5.00 26.92 15.13
N VAL A 184 -5.70 26.92 14.00
CA VAL A 184 -5.56 25.91 12.96
C VAL A 184 -5.16 26.63 11.68
N GLU A 185 -4.18 26.08 10.97
CA GLU A 185 -3.66 26.62 9.72
C GLU A 185 -3.58 25.50 8.69
N GLY A 186 -4.01 25.78 7.46
CA GLY A 186 -3.81 24.91 6.31
C GLY A 186 -2.52 25.25 5.55
N HIS A 187 -2.08 24.37 4.66
CA HIS A 187 -0.83 24.54 3.89
C HIS A 187 -0.75 25.86 3.10
N ILE A 188 -1.90 26.31 2.58
CA ILE A 188 -1.99 27.46 1.68
C ILE A 188 -1.98 28.79 2.45
N ALA A 189 -2.20 28.80 3.77
CA ALA A 189 -2.46 30.04 4.51
C ALA A 189 -1.33 31.07 4.38
N LYS A 190 -0.07 30.62 4.45
CA LYS A 190 1.11 31.47 4.27
C LYS A 190 1.34 31.92 2.84
N ALA A 191 0.82 31.18 1.86
CA ALA A 191 0.94 31.51 0.44
C ALA A 191 -0.09 32.58 0.01
N MET A 192 -1.10 32.89 0.83
CA MET A 192 -2.12 33.89 0.50
C MET A 192 -1.53 35.31 0.33
N ASP A 193 -0.59 35.70 1.19
CA ASP A 193 0.01 37.03 1.14
C ASP A 193 0.86 37.27 -0.13
N PRO A 194 1.80 36.38 -0.51
CA PRO A 194 2.52 36.53 -1.77
C PRO A 194 1.60 36.37 -2.97
N GLN A 195 0.55 35.54 -2.90
CA GLN A 195 -0.45 35.45 -3.98
C GLN A 195 -1.22 36.76 -4.17
N ARG A 196 -1.61 37.45 -3.09
CA ARG A 196 -2.26 38.77 -3.15
C ARG A 196 -1.33 39.81 -3.78
N LEU A 197 -0.06 39.79 -3.39
CA LEU A 197 0.95 40.67 -3.98
C LEU A 197 1.14 40.40 -5.47
N TYR A 198 1.20 39.12 -5.86
CA TYR A 198 1.28 38.72 -7.28
C TYR A 198 0.07 39.24 -8.08
N ASN A 199 -1.14 39.05 -7.55
CA ASN A 199 -2.37 39.53 -8.19
C ASN A 199 -2.36 41.07 -8.37
N LEU A 200 -1.86 41.81 -7.38
CA LEU A 200 -1.68 43.26 -7.46
C LEU A 200 -0.67 43.65 -8.54
N GLN A 201 0.50 43.00 -8.58
CA GLN A 201 1.54 43.29 -9.56
C GLN A 201 1.07 43.03 -10.99
N VAL A 202 0.35 41.92 -11.23
CA VAL A 202 -0.26 41.61 -12.52
C VAL A 202 -1.31 42.68 -12.90
N SER A 203 -2.10 43.15 -11.94
CA SER A 203 -3.07 44.23 -12.16
C SER A 203 -2.39 45.54 -12.53
N MET A 204 -1.26 45.89 -11.89
CA MET A 204 -0.46 47.07 -12.23
C MET A 204 0.16 46.97 -13.63
N LEU A 205 0.61 45.78 -14.04
CA LEU A 205 1.07 45.54 -15.41
C LEU A 205 -0.04 45.71 -16.43
N ALA A 206 -1.22 45.17 -16.13
CA ALA A 206 -2.40 45.31 -16.98
C ALA A 206 -2.82 46.79 -17.11
N ASP A 207 -2.82 47.55 -16.01
CA ASP A 207 -3.12 48.98 -16.02
C ASP A 207 -2.07 49.77 -16.82
N THR A 208 -0.78 49.49 -16.63
CA THR A 208 0.30 50.13 -17.40
C THR A 208 0.16 49.84 -18.90
N ALA A 209 -0.17 48.60 -19.27
CA ALA A 209 -0.37 48.19 -20.66
C ALA A 209 -1.64 48.80 -21.26
N ALA A 210 -2.72 48.94 -20.48
CA ALA A 210 -3.96 49.56 -20.90
C ALA A 210 -3.82 51.09 -21.06
N GLN A 211 -3.02 51.72 -20.21
CA GLN A 211 -2.76 53.15 -20.24
C GLN A 211 -1.76 53.57 -21.32
N ASP A 212 -0.98 52.64 -21.89
CA ASP A 212 0.02 52.96 -22.91
C ASP A 212 -0.66 53.51 -24.18
N PRO A 213 -0.62 54.84 -24.42
CA PRO A 213 -1.22 55.42 -25.61
C PRO A 213 -0.28 55.28 -26.83
N GLY A 214 0.83 54.55 -26.67
CA GLY A 214 1.96 54.52 -27.58
C GLY A 214 2.76 55.83 -27.54
N GLN A 215 3.81 55.91 -28.35
CA GLN A 215 4.57 57.15 -28.51
C GLN A 215 3.72 58.20 -29.25
N ILE A 216 3.31 59.25 -28.54
CA ILE A 216 2.61 60.40 -29.10
C ILE A 216 3.67 61.48 -29.42
N PRO A 217 3.76 61.95 -30.68
CA PRO A 217 4.66 63.05 -31.02
C PRO A 217 4.21 64.35 -30.35
N ILE A 218 5.17 65.06 -29.76
CA ILE A 218 5.01 66.39 -29.20
C ILE A 218 5.28 67.39 -30.34
N VAL A 219 4.29 68.23 -30.62
CA VAL A 219 4.26 69.12 -31.80
C VAL A 219 3.79 70.50 -31.39
N GLY A 220 4.36 71.55 -31.98
CA GLY A 220 3.99 72.94 -31.66
C GLY A 220 2.61 73.29 -32.23
N MET A 221 1.83 74.11 -31.51
CA MET A 221 0.47 74.48 -31.93
C MET A 221 0.43 75.15 -33.32
N GLU A 222 1.40 76.02 -33.63
CA GLU A 222 1.53 76.67 -34.94
C GLU A 222 1.84 75.68 -36.09
N GLN A 223 2.46 74.54 -35.80
CA GLN A 223 2.81 73.53 -36.82
C GLN A 223 1.58 72.69 -37.26
N ILE A 224 0.54 72.62 -36.42
CA ILE A 224 -0.65 71.78 -36.64
C ILE A 224 -1.84 72.59 -37.16
N ARG A 225 -1.77 73.93 -37.15
CA ARG A 225 -2.89 74.80 -37.51
C ARG A 225 -3.45 74.48 -38.91
N GLY A 226 -4.70 74.01 -38.95
CA GLY A 226 -5.42 73.56 -40.16
C GLY A 226 -5.25 72.07 -40.51
N LEU A 227 -4.40 71.34 -39.79
CA LEU A 227 -4.12 69.90 -39.96
C LEU A 227 -4.66 69.06 -38.78
N GLU A 228 -5.35 69.67 -37.83
CA GLU A 228 -5.88 69.06 -36.60
C GLU A 228 -6.67 67.78 -36.85
N LYS A 229 -7.52 67.75 -37.88
CA LYS A 229 -8.32 66.56 -38.24
C LYS A 229 -7.46 65.36 -38.65
N HIS A 230 -6.30 65.58 -39.28
CA HIS A 230 -5.36 64.51 -39.62
C HIS A 230 -4.66 63.95 -38.38
N TRP A 231 -4.37 64.82 -37.41
CA TRP A 231 -3.75 64.47 -36.14
C TRP A 231 -4.72 63.78 -35.17
N GLU A 232 -5.97 64.21 -35.11
CA GLU A 232 -7.04 63.58 -34.34
C GLU A 232 -7.34 62.15 -34.83
N ALA A 233 -7.33 61.96 -36.15
CA ALA A 233 -7.59 60.66 -36.76
C ALA A 233 -6.42 59.66 -36.65
N ARG A 234 -5.27 60.06 -36.11
CA ARG A 234 -4.05 59.23 -36.02
C ARG A 234 -4.31 57.87 -35.40
N ASN A 235 -4.90 57.84 -34.21
CA ASN A 235 -5.09 56.59 -33.46
C ASN A 235 -6.29 55.77 -33.96
N LYS A 236 -7.26 56.40 -34.65
CA LYS A 236 -8.48 55.76 -35.16
C LYS A 236 -8.33 55.19 -36.58
N LYS A 237 -7.77 55.97 -37.50
CA LYS A 237 -7.68 55.62 -38.94
C LYS A 237 -6.29 55.18 -39.39
N ARG A 238 -5.26 55.36 -38.54
CA ARG A 238 -3.85 55.01 -38.82
C ARG A 238 -3.42 55.46 -40.24
N PRO A 239 -3.47 56.76 -40.54
CA PRO A 239 -3.17 57.28 -41.88
C PRO A 239 -1.71 56.97 -42.28
N ALA A 240 -1.47 56.76 -43.58
CA ALA A 240 -0.15 56.43 -44.11
C ALA A 240 0.91 57.53 -43.93
N PHE A 241 0.49 58.79 -43.77
CA PHE A 241 1.37 59.93 -43.49
C PHE A 241 0.68 60.96 -42.59
N LEU A 242 1.47 61.67 -41.79
CA LEU A 242 1.03 62.77 -40.93
C LEU A 242 1.73 64.07 -41.36
N PRO A 243 1.00 65.02 -41.96
CA PRO A 243 1.58 66.27 -42.41
C PRO A 243 1.90 67.22 -41.24
N LEU A 244 3.00 67.97 -41.38
CA LEU A 244 3.46 69.02 -40.47
C LEU A 244 3.79 70.28 -41.26
N ARG A 245 3.55 71.46 -40.67
CA ARG A 245 3.97 72.73 -41.25
C ARG A 245 5.31 73.18 -40.68
N GLU A 246 6.09 73.84 -41.51
CA GLU A 246 7.25 74.61 -41.08
C GLU A 246 6.77 75.91 -40.42
N VAL A 247 7.35 76.27 -39.27
CA VAL A 247 7.08 77.57 -38.64
C VAL A 247 7.94 78.62 -39.32
N LYS A 248 7.32 79.66 -39.87
CA LYS A 248 8.00 80.74 -40.60
C LYS A 248 7.84 82.08 -39.87
N ASP A 249 8.90 82.89 -39.89
CA ASP A 249 8.85 84.26 -39.40
C ASP A 249 7.99 85.16 -40.32
N LYS A 250 7.63 86.36 -39.87
CA LYS A 250 6.95 87.40 -40.68
C LYS A 250 7.73 87.76 -41.96
N ALA A 251 9.04 87.48 -42.00
CA ALA A 251 9.91 87.65 -43.17
C ALA A 251 10.01 86.41 -44.08
N GLY A 252 9.29 85.32 -43.78
CA GLY A 252 9.26 84.10 -44.59
C GLY A 252 10.40 83.10 -44.33
N ASN A 253 11.33 83.42 -43.43
CA ASN A 253 12.42 82.52 -43.03
C ASN A 253 11.91 81.39 -42.14
N ILE A 254 12.39 80.16 -42.35
CA ILE A 254 12.01 78.98 -41.56
C ILE A 254 12.70 79.07 -40.19
N ILE A 255 11.89 79.18 -39.13
CA ILE A 255 12.35 79.22 -37.73
C ILE A 255 12.45 77.79 -37.16
N ALA A 256 11.50 76.92 -37.51
CA ALA A 256 11.50 75.52 -37.13
C ALA A 256 11.02 74.65 -38.29
N GLY A 257 11.79 73.61 -38.62
CA GLY A 257 11.44 72.64 -39.65
C GLY A 257 10.19 71.84 -39.32
N ALA A 258 9.62 71.16 -40.32
CA ALA A 258 8.46 70.29 -40.17
C ALA A 258 8.81 68.94 -39.49
N THR A 259 9.39 69.02 -38.29
CA THR A 259 9.80 67.87 -37.48
C THR A 259 9.10 67.92 -36.12
N PRO A 260 8.64 66.78 -35.57
CA PRO A 260 8.18 66.72 -34.18
C PRO A 260 9.27 67.20 -33.21
N ALA A 261 8.87 67.91 -32.14
CA ALA A 261 9.78 68.39 -31.11
C ALA A 261 10.30 67.27 -30.21
N GLY A 262 9.59 66.14 -30.16
CA GLY A 262 9.93 64.94 -29.43
C GLY A 262 8.78 63.95 -29.47
N TYR A 263 8.92 62.84 -28.75
CA TYR A 263 7.83 61.90 -28.51
C TYR A 263 7.65 61.73 -27.01
N THR A 264 6.41 61.52 -26.57
CA THR A 264 6.16 61.02 -25.23
C THR A 264 6.90 59.71 -25.07
N GLN A 265 7.56 59.51 -23.93
CA GLN A 265 8.17 58.22 -23.67
C GLN A 265 7.04 57.18 -23.57
N PRO A 266 7.21 56.00 -24.19
CA PRO A 266 6.27 54.92 -24.00
C PRO A 266 6.26 54.55 -22.51
N ALA A 267 5.15 53.99 -22.03
CA ALA A 267 5.13 53.46 -20.67
C ALA A 267 6.19 52.35 -20.59
N VAL A 268 7.32 52.63 -19.92
CA VAL A 268 8.36 51.63 -19.72
C VAL A 268 7.86 50.66 -18.66
N MET A 269 7.77 49.37 -19.02
CA MET A 269 7.50 48.33 -18.03
C MET A 269 8.60 48.43 -16.96
N ASN A 270 8.19 48.69 -15.72
CA ASN A 270 9.13 48.90 -14.64
C ASN A 270 9.92 47.61 -14.41
N GLN A 271 11.22 47.62 -14.70
CA GLN A 271 12.11 46.45 -14.54
C GLN A 271 12.13 45.95 -13.10
N ALA A 272 11.95 46.84 -12.11
CA ALA A 272 11.83 46.44 -10.72
C ALA A 272 10.57 45.61 -10.46
N LEU A 273 9.46 45.90 -11.16
CA LEU A 273 8.23 45.13 -11.04
C LEU A 273 8.37 43.74 -11.68
N ALA A 274 9.06 43.63 -12.82
CA ALA A 274 9.36 42.34 -13.43
C ALA A 274 10.24 41.45 -12.51
N ALA A 275 11.24 42.04 -11.86
CA ALA A 275 12.07 41.34 -10.88
C ALA A 275 11.26 40.92 -9.63
N LEU A 276 10.40 41.80 -9.12
CA LEU A 276 9.53 41.50 -7.99
C LEU A 276 8.50 40.41 -8.32
N LEU A 277 8.01 40.33 -9.56
CA LEU A 277 7.10 39.26 -10.00
C LEU A 277 7.80 37.91 -10.01
N GLN A 278 9.05 37.85 -10.48
CA GLN A 278 9.87 36.64 -10.39
C GLN A 278 10.14 36.24 -8.94
N GLN A 279 10.46 37.19 -8.08
CA GLN A 279 10.68 36.93 -6.65
C GLN A 279 9.41 36.44 -5.96
N THR A 280 8.27 37.10 -6.19
CA THR A 280 6.99 36.70 -5.58
C THR A 280 6.58 35.29 -6.03
N SER A 281 6.85 34.94 -7.29
CA SER A 281 6.64 33.57 -7.78
C SER A 281 7.56 32.55 -7.09
N ALA A 282 8.80 32.92 -6.78
CA ALA A 282 9.72 32.06 -6.04
C ALA A 282 9.30 31.91 -4.57
N ASP A 283 8.86 33.00 -3.94
CA ASP A 283 8.35 32.99 -2.56
C ASP A 283 7.12 32.08 -2.42
N ILE A 284 6.19 32.10 -3.39
CA ILE A 284 5.04 31.18 -3.42
C ILE A 284 5.53 29.72 -3.50
N GLN A 285 6.51 29.44 -4.35
CA GLN A 285 7.05 28.09 -4.51
C GLN A 285 7.79 27.60 -3.26
N GLU A 286 8.56 28.47 -2.62
CA GLU A 286 9.27 28.17 -1.38
C GLU A 286 8.28 27.89 -0.24
N VAL A 287 7.26 28.72 -0.07
CA VAL A 287 6.23 28.54 0.97
C VAL A 287 5.40 27.28 0.73
N THR A 288 5.07 26.98 -0.52
CA THR A 288 4.28 25.78 -0.86
C THR A 288 5.10 24.50 -0.85
N GLY A 289 6.42 24.58 -0.67
CA GLY A 289 7.33 23.43 -0.65
C GLY A 289 7.55 22.81 -2.04
N GLY A 290 7.25 23.55 -3.10
CA GLY A 290 7.55 23.15 -4.47
C GLY A 290 9.06 23.13 -4.68
N SER A 291 9.70 21.98 -4.50
CA SER A 291 11.13 21.85 -4.71
C SER A 291 11.45 22.06 -6.19
N GLN A 292 12.06 23.21 -6.52
CA GLN A 292 12.71 23.48 -7.81
C GLN A 292 13.64 22.34 -8.26
N ALA A 293 14.15 21.59 -7.27
CA ALA A 293 15.01 20.44 -7.46
C ALA A 293 14.32 19.24 -8.13
N MET A 294 12.98 19.10 -8.07
CA MET A 294 12.25 18.09 -8.85
C MET A 294 12.03 18.51 -10.31
N GLN A 295 11.78 19.79 -10.58
CA GLN A 295 11.52 20.30 -11.94
C GLN A 295 12.78 20.37 -12.81
N GLN A 296 13.96 20.50 -12.20
CA GLN A 296 15.24 20.60 -12.89
C GLN A 296 16.13 19.36 -12.64
N MET A 297 15.55 18.17 -12.49
CA MET A 297 16.36 16.95 -12.42
C MET A 297 16.97 16.61 -13.78
N PRO A 298 18.31 16.64 -13.95
CA PRO A 298 18.94 16.05 -15.12
C PRO A 298 18.78 14.52 -15.09
N SER A 299 18.60 13.92 -16.27
CA SER A 299 18.29 12.50 -16.47
C SER A 299 19.39 11.50 -16.05
N ASN A 300 20.50 11.99 -15.51
CA ASN A 300 21.70 11.20 -15.17
C ASN A 300 21.94 11.03 -13.65
N ILE A 301 21.02 11.47 -12.79
CA ILE A 301 21.15 11.30 -11.33
C ILE A 301 20.76 9.87 -10.94
N ALA A 302 21.50 9.28 -9.99
CA ALA A 302 21.20 7.96 -9.43
C ALA A 302 19.79 7.91 -8.83
N GLN A 303 19.05 6.84 -9.12
CA GLN A 303 17.66 6.63 -8.69
C GLN A 303 17.47 6.76 -7.17
N GLU A 304 18.49 6.39 -6.38
CA GLU A 304 18.51 6.57 -4.93
C GLU A 304 18.54 8.05 -4.50
N THR A 305 19.27 8.91 -5.23
CA THR A 305 19.32 10.35 -4.96
C THR A 305 18.00 11.04 -5.33
N VAL A 306 17.34 10.55 -6.39
CA VAL A 306 15.97 10.96 -6.78
C VAL A 306 14.97 10.59 -5.68
N ASN A 307 15.01 9.36 -5.20
CA ASN A 307 14.13 8.89 -4.12
C ASN A 307 14.36 9.68 -2.82
N ASN A 308 15.61 9.98 -2.46
CA ASN A 308 15.92 10.81 -1.30
C ASN A 308 15.41 12.25 -1.43
N LEU A 309 15.39 12.81 -2.64
CA LEU A 309 14.84 14.14 -2.90
C LEU A 309 13.31 14.15 -2.88
N MET A 310 12.68 13.10 -3.41
CA MET A 310 11.22 12.88 -3.28
C MET A 310 10.83 12.73 -1.81
N ASN A 311 11.55 11.91 -1.04
CA ASN A 311 11.31 11.74 0.40
C ASN A 311 11.41 13.08 1.16
N ARG A 312 12.33 13.97 0.77
CA ARG A 312 12.43 15.32 1.35
C ARG A 312 11.27 16.23 0.95
N ALA A 313 10.78 16.14 -0.27
CA ALA A 313 9.59 16.88 -0.70
C ALA A 313 8.34 16.41 0.07
N ASP A 314 8.23 15.10 0.31
CA ASP A 314 7.14 14.50 1.07
C ASP A 314 7.18 14.87 2.56
N MET A 315 8.34 15.19 3.15
CA MET A 315 8.43 15.62 4.55
C MET A 315 7.60 16.88 4.87
N ALA A 316 7.45 17.81 3.92
CA ALA A 316 6.61 19.00 4.13
C ALA A 316 5.12 18.63 4.25
N SER A 317 4.71 17.60 3.51
CA SER A 317 3.34 17.05 3.52
C SER A 317 3.12 16.04 4.66
N PHE A 318 4.19 15.48 5.22
CA PHE A 318 4.15 14.43 6.24
C PHE A 318 3.39 14.85 7.51
N ILE A 319 3.45 16.13 7.90
CA ILE A 319 2.70 16.63 9.07
C ILE A 319 1.20 16.40 8.89
N TYR A 320 0.67 16.61 7.68
CA TYR A 320 -0.75 16.39 7.39
C TYR A 320 -1.12 14.90 7.41
N LEU A 321 -0.22 14.04 6.91
CA LEU A 321 -0.42 12.59 6.93
C LEU A 321 -0.40 12.03 8.36
N ASP A 322 0.54 12.47 9.19
CA ASP A 322 0.62 12.08 10.61
C ASP A 322 -0.61 12.60 11.41
N ASN A 323 -1.05 13.82 11.12
CA ASN A 323 -2.25 14.38 11.73
C ASN A 323 -3.54 13.67 11.28
N MET A 324 -3.58 13.22 10.02
CA MET A 324 -4.63 12.34 9.52
C MET A 324 -4.57 10.97 10.22
N ALA A 325 -3.38 10.39 10.43
CA ALA A 325 -3.17 9.14 11.16
C ALA A 325 -3.78 9.18 12.56
N LYS A 326 -3.47 10.24 13.32
CA LYS A 326 -4.00 10.47 14.67
C LYS A 326 -5.53 10.56 14.67
N SER A 327 -6.09 11.25 13.68
CA SER A 327 -7.54 11.39 13.53
C SER A 327 -8.20 10.06 13.15
N LEU A 328 -7.57 9.27 12.27
CA LEU A 328 -8.05 7.95 11.87
C LEU A 328 -7.98 6.95 13.01
N LYS A 329 -6.96 7.04 13.88
CA LYS A 329 -6.89 6.26 15.13
C LYS A 329 -8.11 6.56 15.99
N ARG A 330 -8.42 7.84 16.15
CA ARG A 330 -9.61 8.26 16.90
C ARG A 330 -10.90 7.74 16.28
N ALA A 331 -11.02 7.78 14.95
CA ALA A 331 -12.17 7.21 14.25
C ALA A 331 -12.30 5.70 14.53
N GLY A 332 -11.20 4.96 14.55
CA GLY A 332 -11.17 3.54 14.91
C GLY A 332 -11.59 3.28 16.36
N GLU A 333 -11.16 4.10 17.32
CA GLU A 333 -11.58 4.01 18.72
C GLU A 333 -13.09 4.25 18.90
N VAL A 334 -13.63 5.26 18.21
CA VAL A 334 -15.07 5.57 18.21
C VAL A 334 -15.84 4.42 17.56
N TRP A 335 -15.40 3.95 16.40
CA TRP A 335 -16.02 2.84 15.68
C TRP A 335 -16.02 1.56 16.51
N LEU A 336 -14.89 1.22 17.15
CA LEU A 336 -14.79 0.06 18.04
C LEU A 336 -15.78 0.20 19.21
N SER A 337 -15.87 1.38 19.82
CA SER A 337 -16.81 1.61 20.92
C SER A 337 -18.27 1.44 20.50
N MET A 338 -18.64 1.89 19.30
CA MET A 338 -19.99 1.71 18.75
C MET A 338 -20.23 0.26 18.33
N ALA A 339 -19.24 -0.37 17.69
CA ALA A 339 -19.32 -1.75 17.20
C ALA A 339 -19.60 -2.74 18.33
N ARG A 340 -19.05 -2.49 19.53
CA ARG A 340 -19.32 -3.32 20.72
C ARG A 340 -20.78 -3.32 21.17
N GLU A 341 -21.53 -2.24 20.91
CA GLU A 341 -22.96 -2.16 21.26
C GLU A 341 -23.86 -2.53 20.07
N VAL A 342 -23.45 -2.23 18.83
CA VAL A 342 -24.28 -2.39 17.62
C VAL A 342 -24.11 -3.76 16.97
N TYR A 343 -22.89 -4.32 16.97
CA TYR A 343 -22.63 -5.61 16.34
C TYR A 343 -22.75 -6.74 17.38
N GLY A 344 -23.82 -7.53 17.27
CA GLY A 344 -24.03 -8.73 18.08
C GLY A 344 -23.03 -9.87 17.77
N SER A 345 -23.11 -10.95 18.55
CA SER A 345 -22.11 -12.03 18.59
C SER A 345 -21.91 -12.80 17.27
N ASP A 346 -22.95 -12.93 16.44
CA ASP A 346 -22.97 -13.94 15.37
C ASP A 346 -22.71 -13.36 13.98
N ARG A 347 -22.11 -12.17 13.90
CA ARG A 347 -21.88 -11.50 12.61
C ARG A 347 -20.54 -11.90 11.99
N GLU A 348 -20.58 -12.23 10.70
CA GLU A 348 -19.39 -12.30 9.86
C GLU A 348 -18.92 -10.88 9.51
N VAL A 349 -17.71 -10.53 9.94
CA VAL A 349 -17.08 -9.23 9.65
C VAL A 349 -15.89 -9.45 8.73
N ARG A 350 -15.77 -8.59 7.73
CA ARG A 350 -14.59 -8.56 6.86
C ARG A 350 -13.43 -7.96 7.65
N VAL A 351 -12.40 -8.74 7.90
CA VAL A 351 -11.17 -8.32 8.56
C VAL A 351 -10.08 -8.22 7.49
N VAL A 352 -9.29 -7.16 7.56
CA VAL A 352 -8.11 -7.01 6.71
C VAL A 352 -6.90 -7.49 7.51
N ASN A 353 -6.23 -8.54 7.02
CA ASN A 353 -5.01 -9.04 7.66
C ASN A 353 -3.84 -8.09 7.40
N GLU A 354 -2.74 -8.25 8.16
CA GLU A 354 -1.52 -7.42 8.04
C GLU A 354 -0.93 -7.41 6.61
N ASP A 355 -1.20 -8.46 5.83
CA ASP A 355 -0.79 -8.61 4.43
C ASP A 355 -1.73 -7.92 3.41
N GLY A 356 -2.79 -7.27 3.88
CA GLY A 356 -3.79 -6.61 3.03
C GLY A 356 -4.78 -7.56 2.36
N THR A 357 -4.74 -8.86 2.69
CA THR A 357 -5.76 -9.82 2.22
C THR A 357 -7.02 -9.72 3.08
N ASP A 358 -8.15 -9.67 2.40
CA ASP A 358 -9.46 -9.68 3.04
C ASP A 358 -9.83 -11.08 3.49
N ASP A 359 -10.20 -11.23 4.75
CA ASP A 359 -10.76 -12.47 5.30
C ASP A 359 -12.13 -12.20 5.92
N ILE A 360 -12.98 -13.21 5.96
CA ILE A 360 -14.28 -13.16 6.60
C ILE A 360 -14.14 -13.92 7.91
N ALA A 361 -14.01 -13.18 9.01
CA ALA A 361 -13.95 -13.77 10.34
C ALA A 361 -15.33 -13.72 10.99
N LEU A 362 -15.74 -14.85 11.58
CA LEU A 362 -16.85 -14.87 12.52
C LEU A 362 -16.43 -14.10 13.77
N MET A 363 -17.24 -13.13 14.18
CA MET A 363 -16.91 -12.26 15.30
C MET A 363 -16.87 -13.04 16.62
N ASN A 364 -17.59 -14.15 16.76
CA ASN A 364 -17.47 -15.05 17.92
C ASN A 364 -16.86 -16.41 17.51
N ALA A 365 -15.55 -16.44 17.29
CA ALA A 365 -14.82 -17.70 17.16
C ALA A 365 -14.44 -18.22 18.56
N GLN A 366 -15.19 -19.19 19.07
CA GLN A 366 -14.84 -19.91 20.29
C GLN A 366 -13.94 -21.10 19.93
N VAL A 367 -12.74 -21.14 20.50
CA VAL A 367 -11.84 -22.28 20.35
C VAL A 367 -11.70 -22.96 21.70
N VAL A 368 -12.04 -24.24 21.76
CA VAL A 368 -11.84 -25.06 22.96
C VAL A 368 -10.35 -25.37 23.07
N ASP A 369 -9.71 -24.89 24.13
CA ASP A 369 -8.34 -25.27 24.44
C ASP A 369 -8.31 -26.75 24.85
N ARG A 370 -7.61 -27.57 24.05
CA ARG A 370 -7.51 -29.02 24.25
C ARG A 370 -6.76 -29.42 25.53
N GLN A 371 -6.00 -28.52 26.15
CA GLN A 371 -5.26 -28.83 27.39
C GLN A 371 -6.06 -28.50 28.66
N THR A 372 -6.82 -27.41 28.65
CA THR A 372 -7.56 -26.94 29.83
C THR A 372 -9.05 -27.26 29.79
N GLY A 373 -9.58 -27.65 28.62
CA GLY A 373 -11.01 -27.90 28.42
C GLY A 373 -11.86 -26.63 28.55
N GLN A 374 -11.24 -25.45 28.65
CA GLN A 374 -11.93 -24.17 28.71
C GLN A 374 -12.22 -23.66 27.30
N VAL A 375 -13.44 -23.19 27.11
CA VAL A 375 -13.84 -22.48 25.90
C VAL A 375 -13.18 -21.11 25.95
N VAL A 376 -12.19 -20.87 25.12
CA VAL A 376 -11.57 -19.55 24.99
C VAL A 376 -12.26 -18.84 23.84
N ALA A 377 -13.05 -17.80 24.16
CA ALA A 377 -13.59 -16.89 23.16
C ALA A 377 -12.42 -16.08 22.58
N LEU A 378 -12.05 -16.34 21.32
CA LEU A 378 -10.88 -15.72 20.71
C LEU A 378 -11.16 -14.28 20.25
N ASN A 379 -12.41 -13.98 19.87
CA ASN A 379 -12.79 -12.76 19.14
C ASN A 379 -13.99 -11.99 19.73
N ASP A 380 -14.38 -12.22 20.98
CA ASP A 380 -15.55 -11.54 21.53
C ASP A 380 -15.32 -10.03 21.78
N LEU A 381 -15.86 -9.19 20.89
CA LEU A 381 -15.83 -7.73 20.99
C LEU A 381 -16.55 -7.20 22.24
N SER A 382 -17.55 -7.92 22.76
CA SER A 382 -18.34 -7.44 23.90
C SER A 382 -17.49 -7.40 25.19
N THR A 383 -16.62 -8.40 25.38
CA THR A 383 -15.79 -8.55 26.59
C THR A 383 -14.34 -8.07 26.39
N GLY A 384 -13.78 -8.16 25.19
CA GLY A 384 -12.40 -7.78 24.88
C GLY A 384 -12.15 -6.26 24.89
N ARG A 385 -11.04 -5.83 25.52
CA ARG A 385 -10.50 -4.47 25.34
C ARG A 385 -9.47 -4.52 24.22
N TYR A 386 -9.83 -4.01 23.05
CA TYR A 386 -8.92 -3.91 21.91
C TYR A 386 -8.28 -2.53 21.88
N ASP A 387 -6.98 -2.49 21.57
CA ASP A 387 -6.27 -1.24 21.26
C ASP A 387 -6.30 -1.00 19.75
N VAL A 388 -6.38 0.27 19.35
CA VAL A 388 -6.41 0.66 17.94
C VAL A 388 -5.07 1.29 17.61
N THR A 389 -4.30 0.61 16.76
CA THR A 389 -3.08 1.15 16.17
C THR A 389 -3.34 1.53 14.73
N VAL A 390 -2.91 2.72 14.33
CA VAL A 390 -2.96 3.17 12.94
C VAL A 390 -1.54 3.36 12.46
N ASP A 391 -1.24 2.72 11.34
CA ASP A 391 -0.02 2.94 10.59
C ASP A 391 -0.38 3.68 9.30
N VAL A 392 0.16 4.88 9.12
CA VAL A 392 0.03 5.64 7.88
C VAL A 392 1.32 5.48 7.12
N GLY A 393 1.38 4.38 6.38
CA GLY A 393 2.43 4.10 5.42
C GLY A 393 2.08 4.61 4.02
N PRO A 394 3.03 4.47 3.07
CA PRO A 394 2.70 4.51 1.65
C PRO A 394 1.53 3.56 1.36
N SER A 395 0.74 3.85 0.33
CA SER A 395 -0.34 2.96 -0.09
C SER A 395 0.16 1.51 -0.20
N TYR A 396 -0.70 0.53 0.06
CA TYR A 396 -0.31 -0.89 -0.03
C TYR A 396 0.38 -1.22 -1.36
N THR A 397 -0.03 -0.58 -2.45
CA THR A 397 0.63 -0.63 -3.76
C THR A 397 2.09 -0.16 -3.69
N ALA A 398 2.35 1.02 -3.13
CA ALA A 398 3.70 1.55 -2.96
C ALA A 398 4.56 0.72 -1.99
N ARG A 399 3.99 0.13 -0.93
CA ARG A 399 4.71 -0.83 -0.07
C ARG A 399 5.08 -2.11 -0.82
N ARG A 400 4.17 -2.65 -1.64
CA ARG A 400 4.45 -3.81 -2.50
C ARG A 400 5.54 -3.49 -3.52
N ASP A 401 5.45 -2.34 -4.18
CA ASP A 401 6.45 -1.88 -5.15
C ASP A 401 7.83 -1.68 -4.50
N ALA A 402 7.88 -1.08 -3.32
CA ALA A 402 9.13 -0.92 -2.56
C ALA A 402 9.72 -2.28 -2.14
N THR A 403 8.86 -3.22 -1.74
CA THR A 403 9.28 -4.60 -1.41
C THR A 403 9.81 -5.31 -2.65
N VAL A 404 9.13 -5.21 -3.80
CA VAL A 404 9.58 -5.75 -5.08
C VAL A 404 10.92 -5.13 -5.48
N ALA A 405 11.09 -3.80 -5.35
CA ALA A 405 12.34 -3.12 -5.67
C ALA A 405 13.50 -3.56 -4.75
N ALA A 406 13.25 -3.65 -3.44
CA ALA A 406 14.24 -4.12 -2.48
C ALA A 406 14.65 -5.58 -2.75
N LEU A 407 13.66 -6.46 -2.97
CA LEU A 407 13.91 -7.86 -3.31
C LEU A 407 14.60 -8.02 -4.68
N THR A 408 14.28 -7.19 -5.67
CA THR A 408 14.97 -7.19 -6.97
C THR A 408 16.43 -6.77 -6.82
N SER A 409 16.72 -5.78 -5.96
CA SER A 409 18.09 -5.39 -5.63
C SER A 409 18.85 -6.53 -4.96
N VAL A 410 18.25 -7.20 -3.97
CA VAL A 410 18.86 -8.37 -3.31
C VAL A 410 19.11 -9.49 -4.32
N LEU A 411 18.13 -9.79 -5.17
CA LEU A 411 18.25 -10.81 -6.22
C LEU A 411 19.40 -10.50 -7.20
N SER A 412 19.63 -9.22 -7.53
CA SER A 412 20.72 -8.81 -8.40
C SER A 412 22.12 -8.98 -7.79
N THR A 413 22.20 -9.00 -6.45
CA THR A 413 23.45 -9.23 -5.71
C THR A 413 23.75 -10.70 -5.44
N MET A 414 22.76 -11.58 -5.64
CA MET A 414 22.88 -13.02 -5.39
C MET A 414 23.43 -13.77 -6.60
N ALA A 415 24.11 -14.89 -6.34
CA ALA A 415 24.55 -15.79 -7.40
C ALA A 415 23.34 -16.48 -8.06
N PRO A 416 23.31 -16.67 -9.40
CA PRO A 416 22.17 -17.28 -10.09
C PRO A 416 21.83 -18.71 -9.68
N GLN A 417 22.74 -19.41 -9.00
CA GLN A 417 22.60 -20.81 -8.58
C GLN A 417 22.27 -20.98 -7.09
N ASP A 418 22.06 -19.89 -6.35
CA ASP A 418 21.72 -19.96 -4.93
C ASP A 418 20.29 -20.50 -4.74
N PRO A 419 20.07 -21.56 -3.93
CA PRO A 419 18.73 -22.03 -3.57
C PRO A 419 17.79 -20.93 -3.05
N ASP A 420 18.35 -19.94 -2.34
CA ASP A 420 17.57 -18.84 -1.76
C ASP A 420 17.10 -17.81 -2.80
N ALA A 421 17.75 -17.75 -3.97
CA ALA A 421 17.32 -16.90 -5.07
C ALA A 421 15.96 -17.36 -5.64
N GLY A 422 15.62 -18.64 -5.56
CA GLY A 422 14.32 -19.18 -5.94
C GLY A 422 13.20 -18.69 -5.01
N ILE A 423 13.48 -18.60 -3.70
CA ILE A 423 12.55 -18.11 -2.68
C ILE A 423 12.27 -16.62 -2.88
N ILE A 424 13.31 -15.83 -3.12
CA ILE A 424 13.19 -14.38 -3.34
C ILE A 424 12.44 -14.07 -4.63
N ARG A 425 12.69 -14.82 -5.72
CA ARG A 425 11.87 -14.72 -6.95
C ARG A 425 10.40 -15.01 -6.68
N GLY A 426 10.12 -16.02 -5.86
CA GLY A 426 8.76 -16.33 -5.42
C GLY A 426 8.12 -15.18 -4.65
N LEU A 427 8.84 -14.59 -3.70
CA LEU A 427 8.34 -13.46 -2.90
C LEU A 427 8.14 -12.18 -3.72
N ILE A 428 9.00 -11.90 -4.70
CA ILE A 428 8.79 -10.81 -5.66
C ILE A 428 7.49 -11.03 -6.43
N MET A 429 7.27 -12.23 -6.96
CA MET A 429 6.08 -12.55 -7.74
C MET A 429 4.80 -12.53 -6.90
N GLU A 430 4.86 -12.92 -5.61
CA GLU A 430 3.73 -12.82 -4.70
C GLU A 430 3.30 -11.35 -4.49
N ASN A 431 4.27 -10.44 -4.42
CA ASN A 431 4.03 -9.01 -4.25
C ASN A 431 3.71 -8.25 -5.55
N MET A 432 3.94 -8.84 -6.74
CA MET A 432 3.57 -8.22 -8.02
C MET A 432 2.08 -8.42 -8.33
N ASP A 433 1.40 -7.35 -8.73
CA ASP A 433 0.01 -7.41 -9.20
C ASP A 433 -0.05 -7.48 -10.73
N GLY A 434 -0.82 -8.44 -11.25
CA GLY A 434 -0.95 -8.69 -12.68
C GLY A 434 -2.08 -9.66 -13.00
N GLU A 435 -2.78 -9.41 -14.10
CA GLU A 435 -3.86 -10.27 -14.58
C GLU A 435 -3.31 -11.67 -14.93
N GLY A 436 -3.89 -12.72 -14.35
CA GLY A 436 -3.46 -14.11 -14.55
C GLY A 436 -2.30 -14.58 -13.66
N LEU A 437 -1.85 -13.78 -12.69
CA LEU A 437 -0.85 -14.20 -11.71
C LEU A 437 -1.44 -14.99 -10.52
N ASP A 438 -2.75 -14.97 -10.32
CA ASP A 438 -3.41 -15.55 -9.14
C ASP A 438 -3.15 -17.07 -9.00
N ASP A 439 -3.35 -17.84 -10.07
CA ASP A 439 -3.08 -19.29 -10.08
C ASP A 439 -1.60 -19.61 -9.77
N TYR A 440 -0.68 -18.75 -10.24
CA TYR A 440 0.74 -18.91 -10.01
C TYR A 440 1.16 -18.51 -8.60
N LYS A 441 0.52 -17.49 -8.02
CA LYS A 441 0.70 -17.10 -6.61
C LYS A 441 0.27 -18.23 -5.69
N GLU A 442 -0.87 -18.86 -5.94
CA GLU A 442 -1.32 -20.05 -5.20
C GLU A 442 -0.31 -21.20 -5.31
N TYR A 443 0.20 -21.48 -6.51
CA TYR A 443 1.23 -22.49 -6.73
C TYR A 443 2.53 -22.19 -5.97
N ASN A 444 3.02 -20.96 -6.04
CA ASN A 444 4.24 -20.54 -5.36
C ASN A 444 4.07 -20.58 -3.83
N ARG A 445 2.93 -20.13 -3.31
CA ARG A 445 2.60 -20.20 -1.88
C ARG A 445 2.52 -21.64 -1.39
N ASN A 446 1.92 -22.55 -2.15
CA ASN A 446 1.90 -23.98 -1.83
C ASN A 446 3.31 -24.59 -1.79
N LYS A 447 4.21 -24.16 -2.68
CA LYS A 447 5.64 -24.56 -2.62
C LYS A 447 6.33 -24.02 -1.37
N LEU A 448 6.14 -22.75 -1.05
CA LEU A 448 6.74 -22.11 0.13
C LEU A 448 6.21 -22.69 1.45
N LEU A 449 4.92 -23.06 1.49
CA LEU A 449 4.28 -23.79 2.59
C LEU A 449 4.86 -25.20 2.73
N THR A 450 5.00 -25.93 1.62
CA THR A 450 5.59 -27.29 1.61
C THR A 450 7.06 -27.27 2.01
N ALA A 451 7.80 -26.22 1.65
CA ALA A 451 9.19 -25.99 2.04
C ALA A 451 9.35 -25.49 3.48
N GLY A 452 8.26 -25.17 4.19
CA GLY A 452 8.28 -24.73 5.59
C GLY A 452 8.76 -23.30 5.83
N ILE A 453 8.88 -22.48 4.77
CA ILE A 453 9.36 -21.09 4.85
C ILE A 453 8.24 -20.14 5.29
N VAL A 454 6.99 -20.43 4.87
CA VAL A 454 5.80 -19.66 5.22
C VAL A 454 4.95 -20.46 6.20
N LYS A 455 4.40 -19.80 7.24
CA LYS A 455 3.50 -20.44 8.21
C LYS A 455 2.07 -20.49 7.66
N PRO A 456 1.33 -21.60 7.85
CA PRO A 456 -0.06 -21.71 7.43
C PRO A 456 -0.94 -20.75 8.24
N ARG A 457 -1.82 -20.00 7.55
CA ARG A 457 -2.72 -19.02 8.16
C ARG A 457 -4.07 -19.63 8.53
N ASN A 458 -4.56 -20.55 7.69
CA ASN A 458 -5.91 -21.13 7.83
C ASN A 458 -5.88 -22.64 8.08
N ALA A 459 -6.96 -23.17 8.67
CA ALA A 459 -7.12 -24.60 8.94
C ALA A 459 -6.96 -25.48 7.68
N LYS A 460 -7.34 -24.96 6.51
CA LYS A 460 -7.13 -25.62 5.20
C LYS A 460 -5.65 -25.69 4.80
N GLU A 461 -4.88 -24.60 5.00
CA GLU A 461 -3.45 -24.59 4.72
C GLU A 461 -2.69 -25.47 5.73
N GLN A 462 -3.15 -25.55 6.98
CA GLN A 462 -2.61 -26.49 7.98
C GLN A 462 -2.82 -27.96 7.58
N ALA A 463 -3.98 -28.31 7.03
CA ALA A 463 -4.23 -29.65 6.51
C ALA A 463 -3.32 -29.96 5.31
N LEU A 464 -3.05 -28.96 4.46
CA LEU A 464 -2.17 -29.11 3.29
C LEU A 464 -0.70 -29.29 3.70
N VAL A 465 -0.22 -28.56 4.72
CA VAL A 465 1.11 -28.76 5.31
C VAL A 465 1.23 -30.12 5.98
N GLN A 466 0.20 -30.57 6.71
CA GLN A 466 0.19 -31.92 7.32
C GLN A 466 0.19 -33.03 6.26
N GLN A 467 -0.57 -32.85 5.18
CA GLN A 467 -0.60 -33.79 4.06
C GLN A 467 0.73 -33.78 3.30
N ALA A 468 1.36 -32.62 3.11
CA ALA A 468 2.66 -32.49 2.47
C ALA A 468 3.79 -33.07 3.35
N GLN A 469 3.73 -32.90 4.67
CA GLN A 469 4.67 -33.53 5.61
C GLN A 469 4.50 -35.06 5.64
N ALA A 470 3.26 -35.57 5.56
CA ALA A 470 2.99 -37.00 5.45
C ALA A 470 3.43 -37.58 4.08
N ALA A 471 3.31 -36.80 2.99
CA ALA A 471 3.79 -37.16 1.66
C ALA A 471 5.32 -37.12 1.57
N ALA A 472 5.98 -36.15 2.23
CA ALA A 472 7.44 -36.06 2.31
C ALA A 472 8.06 -37.21 3.12
N GLN A 473 7.33 -37.77 4.09
CA GLN A 473 7.73 -39.01 4.78
C GLN A 473 7.57 -40.27 3.92
N SER A 474 6.81 -40.22 2.82
CA SER A 474 6.50 -41.37 1.97
C SER A 474 7.14 -41.33 0.57
N GLN A 475 7.85 -40.25 0.21
CA GLN A 475 8.72 -40.22 -0.96
C GLN A 475 10.20 -40.34 -0.55
N PRO A 476 10.94 -41.35 -1.05
CA PRO A 476 12.39 -41.38 -0.92
C PRO A 476 12.99 -40.13 -1.57
N ASP A 477 13.88 -39.42 -0.87
CA ASP A 477 14.60 -38.26 -1.38
C ASP A 477 15.18 -38.55 -2.77
N ALA A 478 14.73 -37.81 -3.80
CA ALA A 478 15.20 -37.98 -5.17
C ALA A 478 16.74 -37.81 -5.27
N ASN A 479 17.34 -37.02 -4.39
CA ASN A 479 18.80 -36.89 -4.26
C ASN A 479 19.46 -38.15 -3.69
N MET A 480 18.82 -38.86 -2.76
CA MET A 480 19.31 -40.16 -2.30
C MET A 480 19.17 -41.23 -3.39
N VAL A 481 18.10 -41.20 -4.18
CA VAL A 481 17.93 -42.13 -5.32
C VAL A 481 18.97 -41.87 -6.41
N LEU A 482 19.32 -40.61 -6.69
CA LEU A 482 20.37 -40.29 -7.65
C LEU A 482 21.76 -40.69 -7.13
N ALA A 483 22.04 -40.45 -5.84
CA ALA A 483 23.28 -40.90 -5.21
C ALA A 483 23.38 -42.43 -5.15
N GLN A 484 22.27 -43.12 -4.88
CA GLN A 484 22.20 -44.57 -4.91
C GLN A 484 22.32 -45.11 -6.34
N ALA A 485 21.76 -44.44 -7.34
CA ALA A 485 21.94 -44.80 -8.75
C ALA A 485 23.40 -44.65 -9.19
N GLN A 486 24.09 -43.59 -8.77
CA GLN A 486 25.52 -43.43 -9.01
C GLN A 486 26.36 -44.49 -8.29
N MET A 487 25.99 -44.83 -7.05
CA MET A 487 26.68 -45.86 -6.27
C MET A 487 26.46 -47.27 -6.86
N VAL A 488 25.24 -47.57 -7.33
CA VAL A 488 24.90 -48.82 -8.02
C VAL A 488 25.57 -48.89 -9.39
N ALA A 489 25.66 -47.77 -10.13
CA ALA A 489 26.42 -47.72 -11.38
C ALA A 489 27.92 -48.03 -11.13
N ALA A 490 28.52 -47.44 -10.09
CA ALA A 490 29.89 -47.74 -9.70
C ALA A 490 30.06 -49.21 -9.25
N GLN A 491 29.11 -49.77 -8.49
CA GLN A 491 29.13 -51.19 -8.10
C GLN A 491 28.95 -52.14 -9.29
N ALA A 492 28.10 -51.79 -10.26
CA ALA A 492 27.90 -52.57 -11.48
C ALA A 492 29.18 -52.63 -12.32
N GLU A 493 29.95 -51.53 -12.36
CA GLU A 493 31.25 -51.49 -13.04
C GLU A 493 32.28 -52.39 -12.33
N VAL A 494 32.32 -52.37 -10.99
CA VAL A 494 33.15 -53.31 -10.20
C VAL A 494 32.73 -54.77 -10.41
N GLN A 495 31.43 -55.06 -10.46
CA GLN A 495 30.96 -56.43 -10.74
C GLN A 495 31.30 -56.89 -12.16
N LYS A 496 31.25 -55.99 -13.16
CA LYS A 496 31.66 -56.32 -14.52
C LYS A 496 33.15 -56.66 -14.59
N ALA A 497 34.00 -55.89 -13.92
CA ALA A 497 35.43 -56.21 -13.79
C ALA A 497 35.66 -57.58 -13.10
N ASN A 498 34.93 -57.87 -12.02
CA ASN A 498 35.01 -59.19 -11.36
C ASN A 498 34.55 -60.34 -12.26
N ASN A 499 33.47 -60.18 -13.02
CA ASN A 499 32.99 -61.20 -13.96
C ASN A 499 33.97 -61.45 -15.11
N GLU A 500 34.66 -60.42 -15.60
CA GLU A 500 35.72 -60.57 -16.60
C GLU A 500 36.93 -61.32 -16.03
N THR A 501 37.34 -61.05 -14.79
CA THR A 501 38.40 -61.84 -14.13
C THR A 501 38.00 -63.30 -13.91
N ALA A 502 36.76 -63.56 -13.49
CA ALA A 502 36.23 -64.91 -13.33
C ALA A 502 36.15 -65.67 -14.65
N GLN A 503 35.68 -65.04 -15.73
CA GLN A 503 35.72 -65.63 -17.07
C GLN A 503 37.14 -65.93 -17.54
N THR A 504 38.10 -65.07 -17.20
CA THR A 504 39.51 -65.27 -17.57
C THR A 504 40.09 -66.47 -16.82
N GLN A 505 39.75 -66.64 -15.53
CA GLN A 505 40.12 -67.83 -14.74
C GLN A 505 39.44 -69.11 -15.26
N ILE A 506 38.16 -69.05 -15.63
CA ILE A 506 37.45 -70.19 -16.23
C ILE A 506 38.11 -70.58 -17.56
N LYS A 507 38.40 -69.62 -18.44
CA LYS A 507 39.11 -69.89 -19.70
C LYS A 507 40.50 -70.47 -19.46
N ALA A 508 41.23 -70.00 -18.45
CA ALA A 508 42.53 -70.55 -18.08
C ALA A 508 42.40 -72.00 -17.56
N PHE A 509 41.37 -72.29 -16.76
CA PHE A 509 41.10 -73.64 -16.25
C PHE A 509 40.65 -74.60 -17.35
N THR A 510 39.78 -74.17 -18.27
CA THR A 510 39.39 -74.96 -19.44
C THR A 510 40.59 -75.23 -20.34
N ALA A 511 41.44 -74.24 -20.61
CA ALA A 511 42.67 -74.45 -21.38
C ALA A 511 43.62 -75.46 -20.70
N GLN A 512 43.68 -75.47 -19.37
CA GLN A 512 44.46 -76.46 -18.62
C GLN A 512 43.85 -77.87 -18.70
N GLN A 513 42.53 -77.98 -18.59
CA GLN A 513 41.79 -79.24 -18.76
C GLN A 513 41.97 -79.80 -20.17
N ASP A 514 41.84 -78.97 -21.21
CA ASP A 514 42.02 -79.36 -22.61
C ASP A 514 43.47 -79.78 -22.89
N ALA A 515 44.45 -79.11 -22.28
CA ALA A 515 45.86 -79.52 -22.36
C ALA A 515 46.10 -80.89 -21.72
N MET A 516 45.46 -81.17 -20.57
CA MET A 516 45.52 -82.49 -19.93
C MET A 516 44.81 -83.57 -20.75
N GLU A 517 43.65 -83.27 -21.34
CA GLU A 517 42.93 -84.21 -22.21
C GLU A 517 43.73 -84.50 -23.49
N SER A 518 44.33 -83.48 -24.10
CA SER A 518 45.21 -83.65 -25.26
C SER A 518 46.40 -84.55 -24.91
N GLN A 519 47.03 -84.37 -23.74
CA GLN A 519 48.08 -85.28 -23.27
C GLN A 519 47.55 -86.71 -23.06
N ALA A 520 46.41 -86.90 -22.41
CA ALA A 520 45.81 -88.21 -22.22
C ALA A 520 45.47 -88.90 -23.56
N ASN A 521 44.92 -88.16 -24.53
CA ASN A 521 44.60 -88.65 -25.87
C ASN A 521 45.86 -89.00 -26.68
N THR A 522 46.95 -88.24 -26.54
CA THR A 522 48.23 -88.62 -27.17
C THR A 522 48.78 -89.91 -26.59
N VAL A 523 48.69 -90.11 -25.28
CA VAL A 523 49.10 -91.37 -24.62
C VAL A 523 48.20 -92.53 -25.05
N TYR A 524 46.89 -92.32 -25.15
CA TYR A 524 45.96 -93.34 -25.64
C TYR A 524 46.25 -93.73 -27.09
N LYS A 525 46.45 -92.76 -27.99
CA LYS A 525 46.81 -93.02 -29.39
C LYS A 525 48.18 -93.70 -29.54
N LEU A 526 49.17 -93.34 -28.71
CA LEU A 526 50.47 -94.02 -28.65
C LEU A 526 50.36 -95.46 -28.13
N ALA A 527 49.50 -95.72 -27.15
CA ALA A 527 49.24 -97.07 -26.64
C ALA A 527 48.50 -97.94 -27.68
N GLN A 528 47.61 -97.35 -28.48
CA GLN A 528 46.87 -98.05 -29.53
C GLN A 528 47.75 -98.37 -30.75
N ALA A 529 48.74 -97.52 -31.06
CA ALA A 529 49.68 -97.71 -32.17
C ALA A 529 50.70 -98.86 -31.95
N ARG A 530 50.67 -99.55 -30.81
CA ARG A 530 51.57 -100.70 -30.54
C ARG A 530 51.12 -102.02 -31.17
N ASN A 531 49.96 -102.05 -31.81
CA ASN A 531 49.45 -103.23 -32.54
C ASN A 531 49.13 -102.85 -33.99
N ILE A 532 50.15 -102.82 -34.87
CA ILE A 532 50.18 -103.35 -36.25
C ILE A 532 51.37 -102.72 -37.04
N ASP A 533 52.22 -103.59 -37.60
CA ASP A 533 53.26 -103.41 -38.63
C ASP A 533 54.28 -102.23 -38.58
N ASP A 534 55.57 -102.60 -38.49
CA ASP A 534 56.77 -101.75 -38.37
C ASP A 534 56.99 -100.70 -39.47
N LYS A 535 56.24 -100.72 -40.59
CA LYS A 535 56.41 -99.74 -41.67
C LYS A 535 55.68 -98.41 -41.45
N ALA A 536 54.57 -98.41 -40.71
CA ALA A 536 53.79 -97.19 -40.46
C ALA A 536 54.48 -96.24 -39.46
N VAL A 537 55.28 -96.79 -38.55
CA VAL A 537 55.96 -96.03 -37.48
C VAL A 537 57.03 -95.08 -38.02
N MET A 538 57.76 -95.50 -39.07
CA MET A 538 58.81 -94.66 -39.67
C MET A 538 58.29 -93.43 -40.41
N GLU A 539 57.09 -93.51 -40.99
CA GLU A 539 56.48 -92.40 -41.72
C GLU A 539 55.90 -91.34 -40.75
N ALA A 540 55.34 -91.78 -39.62
CA ALA A 540 54.82 -90.90 -38.57
C ALA A 540 55.94 -90.09 -37.87
N ILE A 541 57.11 -90.69 -37.64
CA ILE A 541 58.25 -89.99 -37.00
C ILE A 541 58.77 -88.85 -37.88
N ARG A 542 58.74 -89.01 -39.22
CA ARG A 542 59.14 -87.94 -40.14
C ARG A 542 58.17 -86.76 -40.10
N LEU A 543 56.87 -87.05 -40.14
CA LEU A 543 55.82 -86.04 -40.14
C LEU A 543 55.77 -85.22 -38.85
N LEU A 544 56.02 -85.85 -37.70
CA LEU A 544 56.08 -85.15 -36.42
C LEU A 544 57.26 -84.19 -36.31
N LYS A 545 58.40 -84.51 -36.91
CA LYS A 545 59.58 -83.64 -36.90
C LYS A 545 59.32 -82.34 -37.66
N ASP A 546 58.65 -82.42 -38.82
CA ASP A 546 58.31 -81.24 -39.62
C ASP A 546 57.29 -80.31 -38.92
N VAL A 547 56.33 -80.88 -38.18
CA VAL A 547 55.34 -80.09 -37.44
C VAL A 547 55.99 -79.36 -36.25
N ALA A 548 56.92 -79.98 -35.55
CA ALA A 548 57.61 -79.36 -34.41
C ALA A 548 58.47 -78.15 -34.82
N GLU A 549 59.10 -78.19 -36.00
CA GLU A 549 59.91 -77.07 -36.51
C GLU A 549 59.04 -75.88 -36.96
N SER A 550 57.80 -76.11 -37.38
CA SER A 550 56.88 -75.05 -37.83
C SER A 550 56.28 -74.20 -36.69
N GLN A 551 56.09 -74.77 -35.50
CA GLN A 551 55.46 -74.05 -34.36
C GLN A 551 56.44 -73.15 -33.58
N GLN A 552 57.75 -73.34 -33.72
CA GLN A 552 58.76 -72.51 -33.04
C GLN A 552 58.99 -71.13 -33.69
N GLN A 553 58.33 -70.80 -34.81
CA GLN A 553 58.61 -69.57 -35.57
C GLN A 553 57.59 -68.43 -35.44
N GLN A 554 56.51 -68.56 -34.66
CA GLN A 554 55.46 -67.52 -34.65
C GLN A 554 54.78 -67.30 -33.29
N ILE A 555 55.39 -66.56 -32.35
CA ILE A 555 54.70 -65.58 -31.47
C ILE A 555 55.69 -64.47 -31.02
N PRO A 556 55.40 -63.16 -31.26
CA PRO A 556 56.24 -62.01 -30.88
C PRO A 556 55.86 -61.31 -29.55
N SER A 557 56.78 -60.48 -29.05
CA SER A 557 56.83 -59.74 -27.77
C SER A 557 55.79 -58.60 -27.59
N PRO A 558 55.44 -58.19 -26.35
CA PRO A 558 54.52 -57.09 -26.08
C PRO A 558 55.21 -55.71 -25.94
N GLN A 559 54.59 -54.66 -26.50
CA GLN A 559 54.93 -53.25 -26.30
C GLN A 559 53.91 -52.55 -25.38
N SER A 560 54.41 -51.68 -24.50
CA SER A 560 53.64 -50.72 -23.69
C SER A 560 53.67 -49.33 -24.34
N PRO A 561 52.62 -48.51 -24.17
CA PRO A 561 52.85 -47.08 -23.96
C PRO A 561 51.93 -46.42 -22.92
N ALA A 562 52.52 -45.48 -22.20
CA ALA A 562 51.86 -44.42 -21.45
C ALA A 562 51.60 -43.18 -22.34
N ASP A 563 50.74 -42.31 -21.82
CA ASP A 563 50.53 -40.87 -22.08
C ASP A 563 49.65 -40.38 -23.25
N SER A 564 48.50 -39.81 -22.88
CA SER A 564 48.02 -38.51 -23.38
C SER A 564 47.00 -37.85 -22.41
N LEU A 565 47.44 -36.75 -21.77
CA LEU A 565 46.62 -35.63 -21.25
C LEU A 565 45.85 -34.96 -22.42
N PRO A 566 44.79 -34.11 -22.26
CA PRO A 566 44.75 -32.99 -21.30
C PRO A 566 43.37 -32.51 -20.78
N SER A 567 43.44 -31.55 -19.83
CA SER A 567 42.39 -30.66 -19.26
C SER A 567 41.71 -31.14 -17.98
#